data_AF-A0A2K3V0Z3-F1
#
_entry.id   AF-A0A2K3V0Z3-F1
#
_cell.length_a   1.000
_cell.length_b   1.000
_cell.length_c   1.000
_cell.angle_alpha   90.00
_cell.angle_beta   90.00
_cell.angle_gamma   90.00
#
_symmetry.space_group_name_H-M   'P 1'
#
loop_
_entity.id
_entity.type
_entity.pdbx_description
1 polymer ?
#
loop_
_entity_poly.entity_id
_entity_poly.type
_entity_poly.pdbx_seq_one_letter_code
_entity_poly.pdbx_strand_id
1 'polypeptide(L)'
;MLHVPTHGLRLVAARLCCRHMQKLIASLRSRGLEVNPPATPEQLEALEAALGYPVPAPVRELYEAFDGIVDDEQGDMWCRIHTLEDTIAALEDFRAPYEEVQSPALANVGIPLFNDGGDNYLVYCTLTECSGRIIYSEHEMTFEPQVIFADLREAFEARYELDDGDLKIPQIYPARAGDFPGDEASADACIQAWRSNPDEVGLFFLALACGVLPREREGEMLTWLNEVDRYSVRPIYDSLGRRRTAEAVPALETLMHRTKAAGDSFSSELGWIAQAIASIDTVEAKEALIRLDRTMPDNTLKQLIAQVHPDGQAT
;
A
#
# COMPACT_ATOMS: atom_id res chain seq x y z
N MET A 1 26.05 2.78 32.96
CA MET A 1 25.70 2.84 31.54
C MET A 1 26.49 1.76 30.81
N LEU A 2 25.83 0.65 30.45
CA LEU A 2 26.46 -0.42 29.68
C LEU A 2 26.36 -0.04 28.19
N HIS A 3 27.50 0.20 27.58
CA HIS A 3 27.64 0.43 26.15
C HIS A 3 27.49 -0.93 25.45
N VAL A 4 26.30 -1.21 24.91
CA VAL A 4 26.07 -2.42 24.10
C VAL A 4 26.68 -2.15 22.71
N PRO A 5 27.61 -2.99 22.23
CA PRO A 5 28.26 -2.76 20.95
C PRO A 5 27.28 -3.05 19.80
N THR A 6 26.89 -2.00 19.07
CA THR A 6 25.97 -2.02 17.91
C THR A 6 26.52 -2.78 16.69
N HIS A 7 27.78 -3.22 16.72
CA HIS A 7 28.41 -3.92 15.60
C HIS A 7 27.90 -5.36 15.41
N GLY A 8 27.42 -6.02 16.48
CA GLY A 8 26.88 -7.39 16.39
C GLY A 8 25.52 -7.46 15.69
N LEU A 9 24.67 -6.45 15.86
CA LEU A 9 23.34 -6.38 15.25
C LEU A 9 23.41 -6.10 13.74
N ARG A 10 24.35 -5.25 13.30
CA ARG A 10 24.58 -4.96 11.87
C ARG A 10 25.00 -6.19 11.07
N LEU A 11 25.86 -7.04 11.64
CA LEU A 11 26.36 -8.26 10.98
C LEU A 11 25.29 -9.36 10.87
N VAL A 12 24.34 -9.43 11.81
CA VAL A 12 23.23 -10.37 11.77
C VAL A 12 22.15 -9.91 10.78
N ALA A 13 21.83 -8.62 10.77
CA ALA A 13 20.87 -8.04 9.82
C ALA A 13 21.35 -8.18 8.35
N ALA A 14 22.62 -7.85 8.07
CA ALA A 14 23.20 -8.01 6.74
C ALA A 14 23.20 -9.47 6.25
N ARG A 15 23.47 -10.44 7.14
CA ARG A 15 23.45 -11.89 6.79
C ARG A 15 22.05 -12.43 6.55
N LEU A 16 21.02 -11.87 7.20
CA LEU A 16 19.62 -12.23 6.93
C LEU A 16 19.19 -11.72 5.55
N CYS A 17 19.54 -10.47 5.23
CA CYS A 17 19.20 -9.85 3.94
C CYS A 17 19.80 -10.64 2.76
N CYS A 18 21.09 -11.01 2.83
CA CYS A 18 21.73 -11.82 1.79
C CYS A 18 21.03 -13.17 1.54
N ARG A 19 20.55 -13.85 2.60
CA ARG A 19 19.86 -15.14 2.43
C ARG A 19 18.47 -14.98 1.82
N HIS A 20 17.74 -13.92 2.15
CA HIS A 20 16.42 -13.67 1.59
C HIS A 20 16.53 -13.24 0.13
N MET A 21 17.52 -12.40 -0.19
CA MET A 21 17.81 -11.99 -1.56
C MET A 21 18.25 -13.15 -2.46
N GLN A 22 19.08 -14.07 -1.95
CA GLN A 22 19.45 -15.28 -2.70
C GLN A 22 18.25 -16.21 -2.95
N LYS A 23 17.33 -16.33 -1.99
CA LYS A 23 16.09 -17.10 -2.18
C LYS A 23 15.19 -16.44 -3.21
N LEU A 24 15.07 -15.12 -3.20
CA LEU A 24 14.32 -14.36 -4.19
C LEU A 24 14.89 -14.61 -5.59
N ILE A 25 16.19 -14.38 -5.79
CA ILE A 25 16.86 -14.61 -7.09
C ILE A 25 16.64 -16.05 -7.57
N ALA A 26 16.76 -17.03 -6.67
CA ALA A 26 16.50 -18.44 -7.00
C ALA A 26 15.03 -18.68 -7.38
N SER A 27 14.09 -18.05 -6.67
CA SER A 27 12.65 -18.12 -6.98
C SER A 27 12.33 -17.49 -8.33
N LEU A 28 12.84 -16.30 -8.63
CA LEU A 28 12.68 -15.61 -9.91
C LEU A 28 13.20 -16.48 -11.06
N ARG A 29 14.44 -16.99 -10.95
CA ARG A 29 15.04 -17.88 -11.94
C ARG A 29 14.26 -19.19 -12.10
N SER A 30 13.70 -19.74 -11.02
CA SER A 30 12.89 -20.96 -11.09
C SER A 30 11.58 -20.78 -11.87
N ARG A 31 11.14 -19.53 -12.02
CA ARG A 31 9.95 -19.13 -12.80
C ARG A 31 10.31 -18.71 -14.23
N GLY A 32 11.57 -18.86 -14.65
CA GLY A 32 12.03 -18.52 -15.98
C GLY A 32 12.38 -17.04 -16.17
N LEU A 33 12.35 -16.23 -15.11
CA LEU A 33 12.68 -14.81 -15.20
C LEU A 33 14.21 -14.61 -15.21
N GLU A 34 14.68 -13.80 -16.15
CA GLU A 34 16.09 -13.39 -16.22
C GLU A 34 16.31 -12.16 -15.35
N VAL A 35 17.29 -12.26 -14.44
CA VAL A 35 17.70 -11.16 -13.57
C VAL A 35 19.02 -10.58 -14.06
N ASN A 36 19.14 -9.26 -14.02
CA ASN A 36 20.39 -8.59 -14.36
C ASN A 36 21.51 -8.95 -13.35
N PRO A 37 22.78 -8.78 -13.74
CA PRO A 37 23.87 -8.81 -12.77
C PRO A 37 23.70 -7.74 -11.68
N PRO A 38 24.41 -7.85 -10.55
CA PRO A 38 24.52 -6.77 -9.56
C PRO A 38 24.88 -5.43 -10.18
N ALA A 39 24.28 -4.36 -9.66
CA ALA A 39 24.60 -2.99 -10.05
C ALA A 39 26.05 -2.64 -9.71
N THR A 40 26.69 -1.83 -10.58
CA THR A 40 28.02 -1.30 -10.33
C THR A 40 27.95 -0.09 -9.38
N PRO A 41 29.07 0.29 -8.73
CA PRO A 41 29.14 1.51 -7.94
C PRO A 41 28.72 2.76 -8.72
N GLU A 42 29.11 2.86 -9.99
CA GLU A 42 28.79 4.00 -10.85
C GLU A 42 27.28 4.10 -11.15
N GLN A 43 26.59 2.98 -11.31
CA GLN A 43 25.12 2.97 -11.48
C GLN A 43 24.42 3.43 -10.19
N LEU A 44 24.91 3.00 -9.02
CA LEU A 44 24.37 3.44 -7.73
C LEU A 44 24.64 4.93 -7.49
N GLU A 45 25.80 5.45 -7.89
CA GLU A 45 26.10 6.88 -7.85
C GLU A 45 25.16 7.69 -8.77
N ALA A 46 24.79 7.15 -9.94
CA ALA A 46 23.82 7.79 -10.82
C ALA A 46 22.43 7.88 -10.17
N LEU A 47 21.98 6.84 -9.48
CA LEU A 47 20.74 6.88 -8.70
C LEU A 47 20.84 7.90 -7.56
N GLU A 48 21.94 7.96 -6.81
CA GLU A 48 22.15 8.97 -5.76
C GLU A 48 22.09 10.40 -6.30
N ALA A 49 22.65 10.63 -7.50
CA ALA A 49 22.58 11.92 -8.16
C ALA A 49 21.13 12.29 -8.55
N ALA A 50 20.35 11.34 -9.06
CA ALA A 50 18.94 11.54 -9.40
C ALA A 50 18.06 11.77 -8.15
N LEU A 51 18.36 11.09 -7.06
CA LEU A 51 17.65 11.25 -5.79
C LEU A 51 18.00 12.58 -5.10
N GLY A 52 19.24 13.05 -5.24
CA GLY A 52 19.76 14.19 -4.49
C GLY A 52 20.19 13.86 -3.06
N TYR A 53 20.21 12.58 -2.69
CA TYR A 53 20.61 12.07 -1.38
C TYR A 53 21.12 10.61 -1.49
N PRO A 54 21.82 10.09 -0.47
CA PRO A 54 22.34 8.73 -0.50
C PRO A 54 21.24 7.66 -0.60
N VAL A 55 21.46 6.63 -1.42
CA VAL A 55 20.49 5.53 -1.57
C VAL A 55 20.30 4.82 -0.22
N PRO A 56 19.05 4.64 0.26
CA PRO A 56 18.79 3.93 1.52
C PRO A 56 19.41 2.53 1.52
N ALA A 57 19.99 2.13 2.66
CA ALA A 57 20.73 0.86 2.75
C ALA A 57 19.94 -0.37 2.24
N PRO A 58 18.63 -0.55 2.56
CA PRO A 58 17.87 -1.69 2.02
C PRO A 58 17.75 -1.68 0.48
N VAL A 59 17.62 -0.49 -0.12
CA VAL A 59 17.53 -0.32 -1.58
C VAL A 59 18.89 -0.56 -2.22
N ARG A 60 19.97 -0.07 -1.61
CA ARG A 60 21.34 -0.35 -2.04
C ARG A 60 21.63 -1.85 -2.00
N GLU A 61 21.28 -2.52 -0.91
CA GLU A 61 21.45 -3.97 -0.74
C GLU A 61 20.68 -4.79 -1.80
N LEU A 62 19.51 -4.30 -2.24
CA LEU A 62 18.76 -4.90 -3.36
C LEU A 62 19.57 -4.85 -4.66
N TYR A 63 19.99 -3.65 -5.07
CA TYR A 63 20.69 -3.46 -6.35
C TYR A 63 22.10 -4.06 -6.36
N GLU A 64 22.78 -4.10 -5.21
CA GLU A 64 24.05 -4.83 -5.05
C GLU A 64 23.90 -6.36 -5.18
N ALA A 65 22.67 -6.89 -5.10
CA ALA A 65 22.40 -8.30 -5.32
C ALA A 65 22.00 -8.62 -6.77
N PHE A 66 21.19 -7.76 -7.40
CA PHE A 66 20.82 -7.84 -8.82
C PHE A 66 20.16 -6.52 -9.27
N ASP A 67 20.38 -6.11 -10.53
CA ASP A 67 19.86 -4.86 -11.09
C ASP A 67 18.50 -5.03 -11.79
N GLY A 68 17.50 -5.56 -11.07
CA GLY A 68 16.16 -5.78 -11.61
C GLY A 68 16.03 -6.94 -12.62
N ILE A 69 14.93 -6.94 -13.37
CA ILE A 69 14.56 -7.98 -14.36
C ILE A 69 14.75 -7.43 -15.78
N VAL A 70 15.32 -8.26 -16.67
CA VAL A 70 15.84 -7.86 -18.00
C VAL A 70 14.74 -7.47 -19.00
N ASP A 71 13.59 -8.14 -18.97
CA ASP A 71 12.52 -7.93 -19.96
C ASP A 71 11.37 -7.08 -19.41
N ASP A 72 10.74 -6.30 -20.30
CA ASP A 72 9.44 -5.62 -20.07
C ASP A 72 8.28 -6.60 -19.94
N GLU A 73 8.51 -7.88 -20.23
CA GLU A 73 7.57 -8.93 -19.91
C GLU A 73 7.48 -9.00 -18.38
N GLN A 74 6.38 -8.47 -17.82
CA GLN A 74 5.93 -8.72 -16.45
C GLN A 74 6.09 -10.21 -16.05
N GLY A 75 6.11 -11.11 -17.04
CA GLY A 75 6.00 -12.53 -16.83
C GLY A 75 4.74 -12.81 -16.05
N ASP A 76 4.72 -13.87 -15.26
CA ASP A 76 3.59 -14.07 -14.36
C ASP A 76 3.50 -12.95 -13.30
N MET A 77 4.52 -12.11 -13.02
CA MET A 77 4.55 -11.20 -11.85
C MET A 77 3.63 -9.97 -11.94
N TRP A 78 2.80 -9.74 -10.90
CA TRP A 78 1.97 -8.51 -10.78
C TRP A 78 2.78 -7.21 -10.80
N CYS A 79 3.97 -7.16 -10.19
CA CYS A 79 4.88 -6.02 -10.34
C CYS A 79 6.30 -6.48 -10.68
N ARG A 80 6.85 -5.96 -11.78
CA ARG A 80 8.25 -6.17 -12.20
C ARG A 80 9.18 -5.35 -11.32
N ILE A 81 10.29 -5.94 -10.88
CA ILE A 81 11.36 -5.22 -10.19
C ILE A 81 12.14 -4.40 -11.22
N HIS A 82 12.16 -3.08 -11.03
CA HIS A 82 12.87 -2.15 -11.91
C HIS A 82 14.37 -2.38 -11.91
N THR A 83 14.98 -2.17 -13.06
CA THR A 83 16.42 -1.87 -13.14
C THR A 83 16.69 -0.49 -12.56
N LEU A 84 17.95 -0.16 -12.23
CA LEU A 84 18.32 1.18 -11.80
C LEU A 84 17.98 2.24 -12.85
N GLU A 85 18.12 1.91 -14.14
CA GLU A 85 17.75 2.81 -15.23
C GLU A 85 16.24 3.09 -15.23
N ASP A 86 15.42 2.04 -15.09
CA ASP A 86 13.96 2.17 -15.00
C ASP A 86 13.54 2.98 -13.78
N THR A 87 14.17 2.76 -12.63
CA THR A 87 13.89 3.55 -11.41
C THR A 87 14.27 5.02 -11.61
N ILE A 88 15.41 5.32 -12.25
CA ILE A 88 15.80 6.71 -12.53
C ILE A 88 14.81 7.37 -13.48
N ALA A 89 14.37 6.67 -14.54
CA ALA A 89 13.37 7.19 -15.47
C ALA A 89 12.02 7.43 -14.76
N ALA A 90 11.55 6.46 -13.97
CA ALA A 90 10.27 6.56 -13.25
C ALA A 90 10.26 7.63 -12.15
N LEU A 91 11.42 8.08 -11.65
CA LEU A 91 11.47 9.13 -10.61
C LEU A 91 10.86 10.44 -11.07
N GLU A 92 11.00 10.83 -12.35
CA GLU A 92 10.45 12.08 -12.87
C GLU A 92 8.91 12.02 -12.87
N ASP A 93 8.36 10.99 -13.50
CA ASP A 93 6.91 10.79 -13.61
C ASP A 93 6.26 10.61 -12.23
N PHE A 94 6.88 9.83 -11.35
CA PHE A 94 6.39 9.62 -9.99
C PHE A 94 6.41 10.92 -9.16
N ARG A 95 7.43 11.78 -9.32
CA ARG A 95 7.57 13.01 -8.52
C ARG A 95 6.68 14.15 -9.01
N ALA A 96 6.41 14.22 -10.31
CA ALA A 96 5.65 15.31 -10.94
C ALA A 96 4.39 15.74 -10.14
N PRO A 97 3.45 14.85 -9.80
CA PRO A 97 2.24 15.26 -9.06
C PRO A 97 2.54 15.81 -7.65
N TYR A 98 3.57 15.32 -6.96
CA TYR A 98 3.97 15.84 -5.65
C TYR A 98 4.70 17.18 -5.73
N GLU A 99 5.38 17.44 -6.85
CA GLU A 99 6.01 18.73 -7.12
C GLU A 99 4.97 19.82 -7.45
N GLU A 100 3.86 19.46 -8.08
CA GLU A 100 2.74 20.37 -8.38
C GLU A 100 2.08 20.94 -7.12
N VAL A 101 1.94 20.15 -6.06
CA VAL A 101 1.40 20.62 -4.77
C VAL A 101 2.40 21.47 -3.97
N GLN A 102 3.67 21.53 -4.41
CA GLN A 102 4.75 22.36 -3.83
C GLN A 102 4.91 22.22 -2.31
N SER A 103 4.58 21.05 -1.75
CA SER A 103 4.65 20.80 -0.33
C SER A 103 6.00 20.19 0.08
N PRO A 104 6.77 20.84 0.97
CA PRO A 104 7.99 20.25 1.51
C PRO A 104 7.74 18.93 2.25
N ALA A 105 6.52 18.69 2.74
CA ALA A 105 6.17 17.48 3.47
C ALA A 105 6.15 16.23 2.57
N LEU A 106 5.96 16.41 1.26
CA LEU A 106 6.00 15.34 0.26
C LEU A 106 7.28 15.40 -0.58
N ALA A 107 8.27 16.22 -0.18
CA ALA A 107 9.56 16.20 -0.83
C ALA A 107 10.20 14.82 -0.60
N ASN A 108 10.55 14.15 -1.70
CA ASN A 108 11.12 12.79 -1.65
C ASN A 108 10.19 11.78 -0.97
N VAL A 109 8.96 11.63 -1.49
CA VAL A 109 8.02 10.60 -1.03
C VAL A 109 8.66 9.22 -0.96
N GLY A 110 9.38 8.83 -2.01
CA GLY A 110 10.01 7.52 -2.08
C GLY A 110 10.75 7.26 -3.37
N ILE A 111 11.11 5.98 -3.54
CA ILE A 111 11.84 5.45 -4.69
C ILE A 111 10.94 4.39 -5.34
N PRO A 112 10.48 4.55 -6.60
CA PRO A 112 9.70 3.53 -7.30
C PRO A 112 10.61 2.34 -7.65
N LEU A 113 10.37 1.20 -7.01
CA LEU A 113 11.21 0.00 -7.16
C LEU A 113 10.54 -1.09 -8.00
N PHE A 114 9.20 -1.03 -8.13
CA PHE A 114 8.45 -1.98 -8.92
C PHE A 114 7.34 -1.27 -9.70
N ASN A 115 6.94 -1.87 -10.82
CA ASN A 115 5.87 -1.38 -11.68
C ASN A 115 4.96 -2.51 -12.14
N ASP A 116 3.67 -2.23 -12.30
CA ASP A 116 2.64 -3.20 -12.68
C ASP A 116 2.33 -3.24 -14.19
N GLY A 117 3.27 -2.79 -15.03
CA GLY A 117 3.11 -2.70 -16.48
C GLY A 117 2.34 -1.45 -16.95
N GLY A 118 1.83 -0.63 -16.03
CA GLY A 118 1.19 0.66 -16.29
C GLY A 118 1.93 1.82 -15.62
N ASP A 119 1.17 2.78 -15.08
CA ASP A 119 1.71 3.96 -14.38
C ASP A 119 1.64 3.81 -12.85
N ASN A 120 1.46 2.58 -12.33
CA ASN A 120 1.40 2.32 -10.89
C ASN A 120 2.72 1.76 -10.37
N TYR A 121 3.04 2.10 -9.12
CA TYR A 121 4.34 1.77 -8.54
C TYR A 121 4.22 1.18 -7.15
N LEU A 122 5.06 0.18 -6.86
CA LEU A 122 5.46 -0.11 -5.48
C LEU A 122 6.70 0.73 -5.15
N VAL A 123 6.55 1.57 -4.15
CA VAL A 123 7.47 2.62 -3.79
C VAL A 123 8.07 2.34 -2.42
N TYR A 124 9.39 2.36 -2.32
CA TYR A 124 10.08 2.41 -1.03
C TYR A 124 9.93 3.80 -0.43
N CYS A 125 9.15 3.92 0.64
CA CYS A 125 8.84 5.20 1.27
C CYS A 125 10.07 5.77 1.98
N THR A 126 10.43 7.02 1.67
CA THR A 126 11.56 7.73 2.27
C THR A 126 11.14 8.85 3.22
N LEU A 127 9.83 9.11 3.34
CA LEU A 127 9.28 10.04 4.31
C LEU A 127 9.60 9.60 5.75
N THR A 128 9.77 10.57 6.64
CA THR A 128 10.18 10.27 8.03
C THR A 128 9.07 9.52 8.78
N GLU A 129 7.82 9.88 8.51
CA GLU A 129 6.62 9.35 9.14
C GLU A 129 6.43 7.85 8.86
N CYS A 130 6.87 7.39 7.69
CA CYS A 130 6.58 6.04 7.19
C CYS A 130 7.83 5.38 6.55
N SER A 131 9.01 5.73 7.06
CA SER A 131 10.29 5.38 6.43
C SER A 131 10.49 3.86 6.30
N GLY A 132 10.87 3.42 5.11
CA GLY A 132 11.20 2.04 4.81
C GLY A 132 10.01 1.13 4.52
N ARG A 133 8.77 1.62 4.67
CA ARG A 133 7.54 0.91 4.27
C ARG A 133 7.46 0.85 2.75
N ILE A 134 6.80 -0.18 2.22
CA ILE A 134 6.47 -0.24 0.79
C ILE A 134 5.03 0.19 0.60
N ILE A 135 4.84 1.26 -0.19
CA ILE A 135 3.52 1.79 -0.52
C ILE A 135 3.21 1.50 -1.98
N TYR A 136 1.95 1.26 -2.29
CA TYR A 136 1.43 1.21 -3.64
C TYR A 136 0.82 2.56 -3.98
N SER A 137 1.32 3.16 -5.05
CA SER A 137 0.88 4.44 -5.57
C SER A 137 0.22 4.18 -6.92
N GLU A 138 -1.09 4.43 -6.98
CA GLU A 138 -1.89 4.31 -8.19
C GLU A 138 -1.90 5.66 -8.91
N HIS A 139 -1.67 5.67 -10.23
CA HIS A 139 -1.63 6.89 -11.03
C HIS A 139 -2.93 7.72 -10.91
N GLU A 140 -4.08 7.06 -10.84
CA GLU A 140 -5.39 7.72 -10.69
C GLU A 140 -5.66 8.24 -9.27
N MET A 141 -4.85 7.83 -8.29
CA MET A 141 -5.05 8.11 -6.86
C MET A 141 -3.72 8.41 -6.16
N THR A 142 -2.91 9.28 -6.76
CA THR A 142 -1.54 9.59 -6.31
C THR A 142 -1.46 9.97 -4.82
N PHE A 143 -2.48 10.69 -4.31
CA PHE A 143 -2.54 11.14 -2.93
C PHE A 143 -3.25 10.18 -1.96
N GLU A 144 -3.57 8.96 -2.40
CA GLU A 144 -4.15 7.91 -1.56
C GLU A 144 -3.27 6.64 -1.57
N PRO A 145 -1.97 6.74 -1.22
CA PRO A 145 -1.09 5.59 -1.23
C PRO A 145 -1.54 4.52 -0.24
N GLN A 146 -1.35 3.27 -0.62
CA GLN A 146 -1.70 2.13 0.22
C GLN A 146 -0.43 1.50 0.76
N VAL A 147 -0.32 1.30 2.07
CA VAL A 147 0.82 0.55 2.63
C VAL A 147 0.61 -0.94 2.34
N ILE A 148 1.51 -1.54 1.57
CA ILE A 148 1.40 -2.95 1.14
C ILE A 148 2.40 -3.85 1.86
N PHE A 149 3.52 -3.32 2.36
CA PHE A 149 4.48 -4.08 3.17
C PHE A 149 5.14 -3.25 4.28
N ALA A 150 5.50 -3.93 5.37
CA ALA A 150 6.23 -3.34 6.49
C ALA A 150 7.62 -2.83 6.09
N ASP A 151 8.27 -3.59 5.21
CA ASP A 151 9.58 -3.30 4.69
C ASP A 151 9.81 -4.03 3.38
N LEU A 152 10.94 -3.71 2.74
CA LEU A 152 11.34 -4.31 1.47
C LEU A 152 11.51 -5.84 1.54
N ARG A 153 11.80 -6.41 2.71
CA ARG A 153 11.96 -7.88 2.85
C ARG A 153 10.61 -8.58 2.72
N GLU A 154 9.56 -8.02 3.28
CA GLU A 154 8.21 -8.60 3.16
C GLU A 154 7.73 -8.63 1.71
N ALA A 155 8.08 -7.62 0.89
CA ALA A 155 7.78 -7.62 -0.55
C ALA A 155 8.39 -8.83 -1.29
N PHE A 156 9.53 -9.33 -0.82
CA PHE A 156 10.22 -10.47 -1.41
C PHE A 156 9.82 -11.81 -0.80
N GLU A 157 9.37 -11.82 0.45
CA GLU A 157 8.85 -13.00 1.13
C GLU A 157 7.36 -13.25 0.83
N ALA A 158 6.67 -12.25 0.28
CA ALA A 158 5.28 -12.34 -0.11
C ALA A 158 5.08 -13.60 -0.98
N ARG A 159 4.12 -14.43 -0.56
CA ARG A 159 3.67 -15.55 -1.39
C ARG A 159 2.90 -14.97 -2.55
N TYR A 160 3.60 -14.85 -3.65
CA TYR A 160 3.06 -14.67 -4.97
C TYR A 160 2.10 -15.81 -5.33
N GLU A 161 0.80 -15.51 -5.44
CA GLU A 161 -0.25 -16.49 -5.75
C GLU A 161 -0.66 -16.35 -7.22
N LEU A 162 -0.80 -17.47 -7.95
CA LEU A 162 -1.39 -17.47 -9.28
C LEU A 162 -2.91 -17.36 -9.13
N ASP A 163 -3.49 -16.29 -9.64
CA ASP A 163 -4.93 -16.05 -9.72
C ASP A 163 -5.28 -15.67 -11.17
N ASP A 164 -6.13 -16.48 -11.82
CA ASP A 164 -6.49 -16.37 -13.24
C ASP A 164 -5.31 -16.35 -14.24
N GLY A 165 -4.14 -16.85 -13.85
CA GLY A 165 -2.92 -16.88 -14.68
C GLY A 165 -1.93 -15.77 -14.34
N ASP A 166 -2.33 -14.79 -13.53
CA ASP A 166 -1.48 -13.70 -13.06
C ASP A 166 -1.00 -13.96 -11.63
N LEU A 167 0.25 -13.65 -11.35
CA LEU A 167 0.86 -13.81 -10.03
C LEU A 167 0.62 -12.57 -9.18
N LYS A 168 -0.48 -12.57 -8.42
CA LYS A 168 -0.86 -11.45 -7.56
C LYS A 168 -0.01 -11.42 -6.29
N ILE A 169 0.38 -10.21 -5.90
CA ILE A 169 0.86 -9.96 -4.54
C ILE A 169 -0.40 -9.84 -3.67
N PRO A 170 -0.55 -10.69 -2.67
CA PRO A 170 -1.62 -10.50 -1.72
C PRO A 170 -1.41 -9.15 -1.01
N GLN A 171 -2.47 -8.35 -0.90
CA GLN A 171 -2.45 -7.04 -0.23
C GLN A 171 -2.41 -7.26 1.31
N ILE A 172 -1.29 -7.77 1.85
CA ILE A 172 -1.23 -8.31 3.23
C ILE A 172 -0.59 -7.37 4.27
N TYR A 173 -0.47 -6.06 4.02
CA TYR A 173 -0.03 -5.14 5.07
C TYR A 173 -0.98 -3.97 5.38
N PRO A 174 -2.28 -4.21 5.60
CA PRO A 174 -2.85 -3.53 6.74
C PRO A 174 -2.13 -4.03 8.00
N ALA A 175 -1.70 -3.13 8.89
CA ALA A 175 -0.94 -3.49 10.09
C ALA A 175 -1.52 -4.74 10.77
N ARG A 176 -0.75 -5.83 10.76
CA ARG A 176 -1.20 -7.14 11.24
C ARG A 176 -1.33 -7.11 12.76
N ALA A 177 -2.02 -8.09 13.32
CA ALA A 177 -2.00 -8.29 14.76
C ALA A 177 -0.56 -8.62 15.23
N GLY A 178 0.00 -7.80 16.11
CA GLY A 178 1.37 -7.89 16.59
C GLY A 178 2.24 -6.70 16.17
N ASP A 179 3.10 -6.25 17.07
CA ASP A 179 3.89 -5.03 16.89
C ASP A 179 4.96 -5.22 15.80
N PHE A 180 4.72 -4.71 14.59
CA PHE A 180 5.86 -4.37 13.75
C PHE A 180 6.58 -3.19 14.41
N PRO A 181 7.88 -3.31 14.74
CA PRO A 181 8.58 -2.25 15.46
C PRO A 181 8.45 -0.90 14.75
N GLY A 182 7.89 0.07 15.46
CA GLY A 182 7.73 1.44 14.97
C GLY A 182 6.39 1.76 14.31
N ASP A 183 5.48 0.80 14.11
CA ASP A 183 4.16 1.10 13.52
C ASP A 183 3.36 2.10 14.35
N GLU A 184 3.39 2.01 15.68
CA GLU A 184 2.72 3.00 16.55
C GLU A 184 3.32 4.41 16.38
N ALA A 185 4.64 4.53 16.34
CA ALA A 185 5.31 5.81 16.15
C ALA A 185 5.07 6.38 14.74
N SER A 186 5.05 5.53 13.72
CA SER A 186 4.70 5.90 12.35
C SER A 186 3.25 6.35 12.24
N ALA A 187 2.32 5.63 12.87
CA ALA A 187 0.91 6.00 12.90
C ALA A 187 0.72 7.37 13.54
N ASP A 188 1.34 7.63 14.70
CA ASP A 188 1.25 8.92 15.36
C ASP A 188 1.85 10.05 14.53
N ALA A 189 2.98 9.80 13.86
CA ALA A 189 3.62 10.77 12.98
C ALA A 189 2.76 11.08 11.75
N CYS A 190 2.19 10.06 11.09
CA CYS A 190 1.26 10.24 9.98
C CYS A 190 -0.02 10.97 10.42
N ILE A 191 -0.61 10.64 11.57
CA ILE A 191 -1.79 11.34 12.10
C ILE A 191 -1.47 12.81 12.39
N GLN A 192 -0.30 13.09 12.98
CA GLN A 192 0.13 14.47 13.22
C GLN A 192 0.35 15.23 11.91
N ALA A 193 0.99 14.61 10.92
CA ALA A 193 1.23 15.20 9.61
C ALA A 193 -0.09 15.46 8.87
N TRP A 194 -1.02 14.50 8.87
CA TRP A 194 -2.38 14.69 8.34
C TRP A 194 -3.07 15.89 8.97
N ARG A 195 -3.08 15.99 10.31
CA ARG A 195 -3.74 17.11 11.00
C ARG A 195 -3.06 18.47 10.79
N SER A 196 -1.79 18.48 10.39
CA SER A 196 -1.01 19.70 10.19
C SER A 196 -1.01 20.18 8.74
N ASN A 197 -1.51 19.37 7.80
CA ASN A 197 -1.49 19.68 6.37
C ASN A 197 -2.92 19.60 5.80
N PRO A 198 -3.41 20.65 5.12
CA PRO A 198 -4.70 20.60 4.46
C PRO A 198 -4.65 19.80 3.13
N ASP A 199 -5.83 19.58 2.56
CA ASP A 199 -6.04 19.11 1.18
C ASP A 199 -5.30 17.78 0.85
N GLU A 200 -4.79 17.65 -0.37
CA GLU A 200 -4.15 16.44 -0.92
C GLU A 200 -2.95 15.96 -0.07
N VAL A 201 -2.21 16.88 0.53
CA VAL A 201 -1.09 16.53 1.43
C VAL A 201 -1.63 15.88 2.71
N GLY A 202 -2.70 16.42 3.27
CA GLY A 202 -3.39 15.82 4.41
C GLY A 202 -3.91 14.42 4.07
N LEU A 203 -4.55 14.27 2.90
CA LEU A 203 -5.08 12.99 2.41
C LEU A 203 -3.99 11.92 2.27
N PHE A 204 -2.82 12.30 1.75
CA PHE A 204 -1.67 11.41 1.62
C PHE A 204 -1.26 10.83 2.99
N PHE A 205 -1.11 11.68 4.00
CA PHE A 205 -0.74 11.23 5.34
C PHE A 205 -1.86 10.47 6.05
N LEU A 206 -3.13 10.79 5.78
CA LEU A 206 -4.27 10.02 6.27
C LEU A 206 -4.24 8.59 5.71
N ALA A 207 -3.96 8.43 4.41
CA ALA A 207 -3.88 7.12 3.78
C ALA A 207 -2.74 6.28 4.37
N LEU A 208 -1.57 6.89 4.58
CA LEU A 208 -0.46 6.23 5.29
C LEU A 208 -0.84 5.85 6.72
N ALA A 209 -1.47 6.76 7.48
CA ALA A 209 -1.93 6.50 8.84
C ALA A 209 -2.87 5.28 8.88
N CYS A 210 -3.85 5.22 7.98
CA CYS A 210 -4.77 4.08 7.87
C CYS A 210 -4.04 2.76 7.58
N GLY A 211 -2.96 2.80 6.80
CA GLY A 211 -2.13 1.63 6.49
C GLY A 211 -1.34 1.11 7.69
N VAL A 212 -0.68 2.01 8.44
CA VAL A 212 0.23 1.65 9.55
C VAL A 212 -0.41 1.63 10.95
N LEU A 213 -1.66 2.08 11.09
CA LEU A 213 -2.34 2.12 12.39
C LEU A 213 -2.42 0.71 13.01
N PRO A 214 -1.92 0.49 14.23
CA PRO A 214 -2.01 -0.82 14.90
C PRO A 214 -3.45 -1.32 15.00
N ARG A 215 -3.64 -2.65 14.94
CA ARG A 215 -4.96 -3.29 14.95
C ARG A 215 -5.79 -2.91 16.18
N GLU A 216 -5.12 -2.74 17.32
CA GLU A 216 -5.71 -2.37 18.61
C GLU A 216 -6.27 -0.95 18.63
N ARG A 217 -5.87 -0.11 17.66
CA ARG A 217 -6.28 1.29 17.49
C ARG A 217 -7.25 1.48 16.33
N GLU A 218 -7.73 0.41 15.68
CA GLU A 218 -8.65 0.51 14.53
C GLU A 218 -9.92 1.31 14.84
N GLY A 219 -10.38 1.33 16.09
CA GLY A 219 -11.48 2.16 16.53
C GLY A 219 -11.29 3.67 16.32
N GLU A 220 -10.05 4.15 16.18
CA GLU A 220 -9.77 5.56 15.83
C GLU A 220 -10.22 5.90 14.41
N MET A 221 -10.09 4.97 13.45
CA MET A 221 -10.57 5.17 12.08
C MET A 221 -12.08 5.41 12.03
N LEU A 222 -12.84 4.84 12.97
CA LEU A 222 -14.29 5.06 13.08
C LEU A 222 -14.62 6.51 13.44
N THR A 223 -13.77 7.19 14.22
CA THR A 223 -13.98 8.62 14.53
C THR A 223 -13.66 9.47 13.30
N TRP A 224 -12.58 9.12 12.58
CA TRP A 224 -12.12 9.85 11.40
C TRP A 224 -13.15 9.88 10.26
N LEU A 225 -13.98 8.84 10.08
CA LEU A 225 -15.10 8.81 9.12
C LEU A 225 -16.06 10.02 9.22
N ASN A 226 -16.09 10.69 10.37
CA ASN A 226 -16.90 11.88 10.60
C ASN A 226 -16.09 13.19 10.64
N GLU A 227 -14.77 13.11 10.70
CA GLU A 227 -13.86 14.26 10.79
C GLU A 227 -13.44 14.77 9.41
N VAL A 228 -13.32 13.86 8.43
CA VAL A 228 -12.89 14.20 7.07
C VAL A 228 -14.06 14.61 6.18
N ASP A 229 -13.75 15.40 5.15
CA ASP A 229 -14.71 15.65 4.08
C ASP A 229 -15.04 14.37 3.31
N ARG A 230 -16.13 14.43 2.55
CA ARG A 230 -16.67 13.31 1.79
C ARG A 230 -15.75 12.76 0.69
N TYR A 231 -14.72 13.47 0.28
CA TYR A 231 -13.80 13.05 -0.77
C TYR A 231 -12.55 12.38 -0.18
N SER A 232 -12.27 12.63 1.10
CA SER A 232 -11.12 12.12 1.82
C SER A 232 -11.43 10.87 2.68
N VAL A 233 -12.66 10.36 2.65
CA VAL A 233 -13.08 9.18 3.46
C VAL A 233 -12.58 7.85 2.91
N ARG A 234 -12.17 7.80 1.64
CA ARG A 234 -11.86 6.55 0.94
C ARG A 234 -10.76 5.72 1.59
N PRO A 235 -9.57 6.29 1.92
CA PRO A 235 -8.52 5.51 2.57
C PRO A 235 -8.96 4.88 3.89
N ILE A 236 -9.93 5.50 4.59
CA ILE A 236 -10.45 5.02 5.86
C ILE A 236 -11.32 3.77 5.65
N TYR A 237 -12.35 3.84 4.79
CA TYR A 237 -13.22 2.68 4.60
C TYR A 237 -12.51 1.54 3.86
N ASP A 238 -11.58 1.84 2.93
CA ASP A 238 -10.80 0.82 2.25
C ASP A 238 -9.90 0.07 3.24
N SER A 239 -9.25 0.78 4.16
CA SER A 239 -8.45 0.16 5.22
C SER A 239 -9.30 -0.72 6.15
N LEU A 240 -10.46 -0.21 6.62
CA LEU A 240 -11.39 -0.96 7.48
C LEU A 240 -11.90 -2.24 6.80
N GLY A 241 -12.21 -2.16 5.50
CA GLY A 241 -12.61 -3.30 4.69
C GLY A 241 -11.52 -4.37 4.58
N ARG A 242 -10.29 -3.96 4.22
CA ARG A 242 -9.14 -4.87 4.09
C ARG A 242 -8.74 -5.53 5.41
N ARG A 243 -8.86 -4.79 6.53
CA ARG A 243 -8.59 -5.27 7.90
C ARG A 243 -9.67 -6.20 8.44
N ARG A 244 -10.81 -6.26 7.76
CA ARG A 244 -12.01 -6.99 8.18
C ARG A 244 -12.52 -6.55 9.56
N THR A 245 -12.54 -5.24 9.78
CA THR A 245 -12.94 -4.63 11.06
C THR A 245 -14.46 -4.73 11.23
N ALA A 246 -14.94 -5.81 11.85
CA ALA A 246 -16.38 -6.11 11.98
C ALA A 246 -17.20 -4.99 12.64
N GLU A 247 -16.62 -4.29 13.62
CA GLU A 247 -17.26 -3.16 14.30
C GLU A 247 -17.50 -1.93 13.40
N ALA A 248 -16.87 -1.87 12.23
CA ALA A 248 -17.04 -0.78 11.28
C ALA A 248 -18.35 -0.85 10.49
N VAL A 249 -18.99 -2.03 10.41
CA VAL A 249 -20.17 -2.25 9.55
C VAL A 249 -21.27 -1.21 9.77
N PRO A 250 -21.71 -0.88 11.01
CA PRO A 250 -22.75 0.12 11.22
C PRO A 250 -22.32 1.54 10.81
N ALA A 251 -21.03 1.88 10.98
CA ALA A 251 -20.49 3.17 10.58
C ALA A 251 -20.44 3.31 9.05
N LEU A 252 -20.07 2.23 8.35
CA LEU A 252 -20.07 2.16 6.89
C LEU A 252 -21.49 2.20 6.29
N GLU A 253 -22.48 1.52 6.90
CA GLU A 253 -23.90 1.67 6.53
C GLU A 253 -24.35 3.15 6.65
N THR A 254 -23.97 3.80 7.74
CA THR A 254 -24.28 5.22 7.98
C THR A 254 -23.62 6.13 6.95
N LEU A 255 -22.35 5.87 6.63
CA LEU A 255 -21.62 6.58 5.57
C LEU A 255 -22.34 6.44 4.22
N MET A 256 -22.74 5.22 3.86
CA MET A 256 -23.42 4.94 2.60
C MET A 256 -24.76 5.70 2.49
N HIS A 257 -25.55 5.73 3.56
CA HIS A 257 -26.77 6.53 3.61
C HIS A 257 -26.51 8.03 3.48
N ARG A 258 -25.47 8.57 4.14
CA ARG A 258 -25.07 9.97 4.02
C ARG A 258 -24.62 10.31 2.59
N THR A 259 -23.78 9.47 1.99
CA THR A 259 -23.27 9.64 0.62
C THR A 259 -24.42 9.65 -0.38
N LYS A 260 -25.37 8.72 -0.25
CA LYS A 260 -26.58 8.70 -1.07
C LYS A 260 -27.44 9.96 -0.88
N ALA A 261 -27.64 10.40 0.36
CA ALA A 261 -28.46 11.57 0.68
C ALA A 261 -27.87 12.89 0.14
N ALA A 262 -26.55 12.95 -0.05
CA ALA A 262 -25.87 14.11 -0.64
C ALA A 262 -26.24 14.32 -2.13
N GLY A 263 -26.97 13.39 -2.76
CA GLY A 263 -27.59 13.58 -4.07
C GLY A 263 -26.66 13.44 -5.27
N ASP A 264 -25.45 12.93 -5.05
CA ASP A 264 -24.43 12.79 -6.07
C ASP A 264 -24.65 11.50 -6.87
N SER A 265 -24.59 11.62 -8.20
CA SER A 265 -24.68 10.51 -9.17
C SER A 265 -23.43 9.62 -9.20
N PHE A 266 -22.62 9.63 -8.14
CA PHE A 266 -21.40 8.85 -8.02
C PHE A 266 -21.75 7.41 -7.61
N SER A 267 -22.19 6.61 -8.59
CA SER A 267 -22.34 5.17 -8.43
C SER A 267 -21.04 4.49 -8.00
N SER A 268 -19.89 5.08 -8.32
CA SER A 268 -18.56 4.55 -7.95
C SER A 268 -18.32 4.60 -6.44
N GLU A 269 -18.58 5.73 -5.77
CA GLU A 269 -18.30 5.89 -4.33
C GLU A 269 -19.17 4.97 -3.47
N LEU A 270 -20.46 4.86 -3.81
CA LEU A 270 -21.34 3.88 -3.17
C LEU A 270 -20.88 2.44 -3.43
N GLY A 271 -20.35 2.17 -4.63
CA GLY A 271 -19.73 0.89 -4.98
C GLY A 271 -18.50 0.58 -4.12
N TRP A 272 -17.62 1.55 -3.90
CA TRP A 272 -16.42 1.40 -3.08
C TRP A 272 -16.75 1.15 -1.60
N ILE A 273 -17.68 1.93 -1.03
CA ILE A 273 -18.15 1.70 0.35
C ILE A 273 -18.79 0.30 0.47
N ALA A 274 -19.58 -0.11 -0.51
CA ALA A 274 -20.17 -1.44 -0.52
C ALA A 274 -19.11 -2.56 -0.65
N GLN A 275 -18.07 -2.36 -1.45
CA GLN A 275 -16.94 -3.27 -1.57
C GLN A 275 -16.14 -3.37 -0.27
N ALA A 276 -15.98 -2.27 0.46
CA ALA A 276 -15.38 -2.27 1.79
C ALA A 276 -16.20 -3.09 2.79
N ILE A 277 -17.53 -2.92 2.81
CA ILE A 277 -18.43 -3.76 3.63
C ILE A 277 -18.31 -5.23 3.22
N ALA A 278 -18.33 -5.54 1.92
CA ALA A 278 -18.19 -6.91 1.42
C ALA A 278 -16.87 -7.57 1.86
N SER A 279 -15.77 -6.80 1.85
CA SER A 279 -14.43 -7.27 2.24
C SER A 279 -14.31 -7.67 3.71
N ILE A 280 -15.21 -7.18 4.58
CA ILE A 280 -15.22 -7.54 6.02
C ILE A 280 -15.55 -9.03 6.24
N ASP A 281 -16.33 -9.63 5.34
CA ASP A 281 -16.65 -11.07 5.33
C ASP A 281 -17.16 -11.62 6.67
N THR A 282 -18.08 -10.89 7.32
CA THR A 282 -18.86 -11.37 8.47
C THR A 282 -20.32 -11.57 8.12
N VAL A 283 -21.07 -12.27 9.00
CA VAL A 283 -22.53 -12.41 8.84
C VAL A 283 -23.20 -11.04 8.91
N GLU A 284 -22.74 -10.18 9.82
CA GLU A 284 -23.26 -8.84 10.02
C GLU A 284 -23.05 -7.95 8.78
N ALA A 285 -21.88 -8.05 8.13
CA ALA A 285 -21.58 -7.34 6.89
C ALA A 285 -22.47 -7.81 5.73
N LYS A 286 -22.68 -9.12 5.62
CA LYS A 286 -23.58 -9.73 4.62
C LYS A 286 -25.03 -9.26 4.80
N GLU A 287 -25.53 -9.26 6.04
CA GLU A 287 -26.85 -8.74 6.35
C GLU A 287 -26.98 -7.23 6.10
N ALA A 288 -25.92 -6.46 6.36
CA ALA A 288 -25.87 -5.03 6.05
C ALA A 288 -26.04 -4.78 4.55
N LEU A 289 -25.32 -5.50 3.69
CA LEU A 289 -25.47 -5.37 2.23
C LEU A 289 -26.90 -5.65 1.77
N ILE A 290 -27.56 -6.67 2.33
CA ILE A 290 -28.97 -7.00 2.03
C ILE A 290 -29.91 -5.86 2.50
N ARG A 291 -29.69 -5.29 3.69
CA ARG A 291 -30.47 -4.13 4.17
C ARG A 291 -30.27 -2.91 3.27
N LEU A 292 -29.04 -2.68 2.84
CA LEU A 292 -28.69 -1.59 1.95
C LEU A 292 -29.34 -1.76 0.57
N ASP A 293 -29.31 -2.93 -0.06
CA ASP A 293 -30.00 -3.15 -1.34
C ASP A 293 -31.52 -2.91 -1.23
N ARG A 294 -32.15 -3.25 -0.10
CA ARG A 294 -33.58 -2.97 0.15
C ARG A 294 -33.90 -1.48 0.25
N THR A 295 -33.00 -0.69 0.84
CA THR A 295 -33.21 0.75 1.09
C THR A 295 -32.61 1.65 0.01
N MET A 296 -31.67 1.11 -0.75
CA MET A 296 -31.00 1.75 -1.86
C MET A 296 -30.66 0.76 -2.98
N PRO A 297 -31.66 0.30 -3.75
CA PRO A 297 -31.43 -0.66 -4.82
C PRO A 297 -30.42 -0.12 -5.83
N ASP A 298 -29.33 -0.85 -6.02
CA ASP A 298 -28.26 -0.53 -6.96
C ASP A 298 -27.74 -1.82 -7.61
N ASN A 299 -27.40 -1.78 -8.90
CA ASN A 299 -26.93 -2.97 -9.61
C ASN A 299 -25.57 -3.46 -9.09
N THR A 300 -24.71 -2.56 -8.61
CA THR A 300 -23.42 -2.87 -8.00
C THR A 300 -23.61 -3.64 -6.70
N LEU A 301 -24.56 -3.20 -5.86
CA LEU A 301 -24.91 -3.91 -4.62
C LEU A 301 -25.40 -5.33 -4.91
N LYS A 302 -26.22 -5.52 -5.94
CA LYS A 302 -26.70 -6.84 -6.33
C LYS A 302 -25.58 -7.76 -6.80
N GLN A 303 -24.62 -7.23 -7.55
CA GLN A 303 -23.44 -7.99 -7.99
C GLN A 303 -22.57 -8.40 -6.80
N LEU A 304 -22.31 -7.47 -5.87
CA LEU A 304 -21.54 -7.74 -4.66
C LEU A 304 -22.23 -8.78 -3.77
N ILE A 305 -23.55 -8.67 -3.57
CA ILE A 305 -24.34 -9.66 -2.83
C ILE A 305 -24.22 -11.04 -3.48
N ALA A 306 -24.31 -11.13 -4.80
CA ALA A 306 -24.17 -12.40 -5.52
C ALA A 306 -22.77 -13.02 -5.38
N GLN A 307 -21.72 -12.19 -5.32
CA GLN A 307 -20.34 -12.64 -5.11
C GLN A 307 -20.11 -13.18 -3.68
N VAL A 308 -20.66 -12.51 -2.66
CA VAL A 308 -20.49 -12.94 -1.25
C VAL A 308 -21.53 -13.98 -0.80
N HIS A 309 -22.57 -14.24 -1.60
CA HIS A 309 -23.59 -15.28 -1.42
C HIS A 309 -23.80 -16.13 -2.70
N PRO A 310 -22.82 -16.93 -3.15
CA PRO A 310 -22.93 -17.71 -4.38
C PRO A 310 -24.04 -18.80 -4.32
N ASP A 311 -24.44 -19.23 -3.12
CA ASP A 311 -25.43 -20.29 -2.91
C ASP A 311 -26.85 -19.79 -2.55
N GLY A 312 -27.09 -18.47 -2.50
CA GLY A 312 -28.25 -17.92 -1.78
C GLY A 312 -29.31 -17.24 -2.62
N GLN A 313 -30.39 -17.95 -2.93
CA GLN A 313 -31.66 -17.39 -3.40
C GLN A 313 -32.09 -16.19 -2.56
N ALA A 314 -32.42 -15.07 -3.23
CA ALA A 314 -33.10 -13.95 -2.61
C ALA A 314 -34.45 -14.42 -2.02
N THR A 315 -34.56 -14.40 -0.69
CA THR A 315 -35.84 -14.38 0.03
C THR A 315 -36.11 -13.00 0.58
#